data_AF-A0A934YXE1-F1
#
_entry.id   AF-A0A934YXE1-F1
#
_cell.length_a   1.000
_cell.length_b   1.000
_cell.length_c   1.000
_cell.angle_alpha   90.00
_cell.angle_beta   90.00
_cell.angle_gamma   90.00
#
_symmetry.space_group_name_H-M   'P 1'
#
loop_
_entity.id
_entity.type
_entity.pdbx_description
1 polymer ?
#
loop_
_entity_poly.entity_id
_entity_poly.type
_entity_poly.pdbx_seq_one_letter_code
_entity_poly.pdbx_strand_id
1 'polypeptide(L)'
;MKLLKYTLMSILLIGSTGTFTSCKKDPCKDKNCENGGTCADGTCVCAGGYEGEECKTQVRSKFISTYNVSESCPSGNFSYQITISTSSSGVDRVLISNFGGYGAAVNASASGSQLSVPNQQVDINGNSATFSGSGQLSGNILTMTYTIGGGGGSETCTMTCTKV
;
A
#
# COMPACT_ATOMS: atom_id res chain seq x y z
N MET A 1 57.47 62.63 42.40
CA MET A 1 56.22 62.22 41.72
C MET A 1 56.43 60.85 41.07
N LYS A 2 56.02 59.78 41.75
CA LYS A 2 55.80 58.41 41.25
C LYS A 2 54.66 57.87 42.12
N LEU A 3 53.44 57.83 41.59
CA LEU A 3 52.79 56.68 40.94
C LEU A 3 52.17 55.70 41.94
N LEU A 4 50.87 55.43 41.71
CA LEU A 4 50.08 54.24 42.09
C LEU A 4 49.44 54.17 43.49
N LYS A 5 48.13 54.44 43.55
CA LYS A 5 47.19 53.84 44.52
C LYS A 5 45.97 53.29 43.76
N TYR A 6 45.78 51.99 43.93
CA TYR A 6 44.70 51.18 43.40
C TYR A 6 43.39 51.42 44.17
N THR A 7 42.27 51.47 43.45
CA THR A 7 41.01 50.85 43.90
C THR A 7 40.20 50.46 42.66
N LEU A 8 40.26 49.17 42.34
CA LEU A 8 39.59 48.53 41.20
C LEU A 8 38.07 48.48 41.42
N MET A 9 37.35 49.11 40.51
CA MET A 9 35.91 49.10 40.36
C MET A 9 35.50 47.86 39.55
N SER A 10 34.76 46.96 40.21
CA SER A 10 33.78 46.00 39.69
C SER A 10 33.72 45.73 38.18
N ILE A 11 33.98 44.49 37.75
CA ILE A 11 33.32 43.88 36.59
C ILE A 11 32.97 42.41 36.94
N LEU A 12 31.67 42.16 37.00
CA LEU A 12 31.02 40.85 37.13
C LEU A 12 31.67 39.83 36.18
N LEU A 13 32.07 38.67 36.71
CA LEU A 13 32.22 37.48 35.87
C LEU A 13 30.85 37.19 35.25
N ILE A 14 30.69 37.52 33.97
CA ILE A 14 29.62 37.00 33.13
C ILE A 14 29.94 35.51 33.00
N GLY A 15 29.38 34.73 33.92
CA GLY A 15 29.27 33.28 33.78
C GLY A 15 28.52 33.03 32.49
N SER A 16 29.28 32.77 31.44
CA SER A 16 28.78 32.34 30.15
C SER A 16 28.11 30.99 30.41
N THR A 17 26.81 31.03 30.60
CA THR A 17 25.95 29.86 30.51
C THR A 17 26.04 29.38 29.06
N GLY A 18 27.09 28.60 28.78
CA GLY A 18 27.14 27.76 27.60
C GLY A 18 25.93 26.86 27.68
N THR A 19 24.86 27.23 27.00
CA THR A 19 23.76 26.32 26.76
C THR A 19 24.36 25.21 25.90
N PHE A 20 24.65 24.07 26.54
CA PHE A 20 24.87 22.82 25.81
C PHE A 20 23.56 22.51 25.10
N THR A 21 23.35 23.13 23.95
CA THR A 21 22.33 22.73 23.01
C THR A 21 22.79 21.35 22.56
N SER A 22 22.26 20.32 23.23
CA SER A 22 22.32 18.95 22.75
C SER A 22 21.73 19.00 21.35
N CYS A 23 22.59 19.03 20.34
CA CYS A 23 22.20 18.87 18.95
C CYS A 23 21.64 17.45 18.85
N LYS A 24 20.34 17.27 19.11
CA LYS A 24 19.64 16.06 18.67
C LYS A 24 19.85 15.97 17.17
N LYS A 25 20.62 14.97 16.73
CA LYS A 25 20.74 14.66 15.29
C LYS A 25 19.32 14.42 14.79
N ASP A 26 18.88 15.25 13.85
CA ASP A 26 17.61 15.06 13.18
C ASP A 26 17.67 13.70 12.45
N PRO A 27 16.84 12.72 12.86
CA PRO A 27 16.85 11.39 12.26
C PRO A 27 16.35 11.41 10.80
N CYS A 28 15.70 12.48 10.37
CA CYS A 28 15.16 12.66 9.01
C CYS A 28 16.10 13.40 8.06
N LYS A 29 17.21 13.97 8.54
CA LYS A 29 18.12 14.80 7.73
C LYS A 29 18.64 14.10 6.47
N ASP A 30 18.91 12.80 6.58
CA ASP A 30 19.51 11.99 5.53
C ASP A 30 18.49 11.01 4.90
N LYS A 31 17.19 11.18 5.18
CA LYS A 31 16.11 10.28 4.71
C LYS A 31 15.44 10.85 3.47
N ASN A 32 15.34 10.01 2.44
CA ASN A 32 14.67 10.36 1.20
C ASN A 32 13.38 9.55 1.05
N CYS A 33 12.24 10.16 1.40
CA CYS A 33 10.93 9.55 1.29
C CYS A 33 10.28 9.98 -0.03
N GLU A 34 10.15 9.04 -0.97
CA GLU A 34 9.63 9.31 -2.31
C GLU A 34 8.10 9.28 -2.36
N ASN A 35 7.54 9.67 -3.51
CA ASN A 35 6.13 9.54 -3.84
C ASN A 35 5.16 10.14 -2.80
N GLY A 36 5.56 11.25 -2.19
CA GLY A 36 4.76 11.94 -1.17
C GLY A 36 4.81 11.30 0.21
N GLY A 37 5.76 10.40 0.48
CA GLY A 37 6.05 9.92 1.82
C GLY A 37 6.61 11.01 2.72
N THR A 38 6.37 10.90 4.03
CA THR A 38 6.90 11.82 5.04
C THR A 38 7.85 11.11 5.98
N CYS A 39 8.90 11.78 6.45
CA CYS A 39 9.78 11.19 7.45
C CYS A 39 9.24 11.45 8.86
N ALA A 40 9.12 10.39 9.66
CA ALA A 40 8.80 10.44 11.08
C ALA A 40 9.85 9.60 11.84
N ASP A 41 10.57 10.23 12.76
CA ASP A 41 11.59 9.58 13.60
C ASP A 41 12.62 8.73 12.82
N GLY A 42 13.02 9.19 11.63
CA GLY A 42 13.98 8.51 10.76
C GLY A 42 13.43 7.38 9.90
N THR A 43 12.11 7.19 9.90
CA THR A 43 11.40 6.21 9.08
C THR A 43 10.45 6.91 8.12
N CYS A 44 10.39 6.45 6.87
CA CYS A 44 9.43 6.98 5.91
C CYS A 44 8.04 6.39 6.17
N VAL A 45 7.06 7.27 6.34
CA VAL A 45 5.62 6.97 6.34
C VAL A 45 5.13 7.16 4.91
N CYS A 46 4.79 6.06 4.24
CA CYS A 46 4.43 6.08 2.83
C CYS A 46 3.01 6.58 2.59
N ALA A 47 2.84 7.34 1.50
CA ALA A 47 1.53 7.67 0.97
C ALA A 47 0.79 6.39 0.52
N GLY A 48 -0.55 6.45 0.50
CA GLY A 48 -1.39 5.33 0.10
C GLY A 48 -1.00 4.76 -1.27
N GLY A 49 -0.84 3.43 -1.32
CA GLY A 49 -0.43 2.72 -2.53
C GLY A 49 1.09 2.59 -2.75
N TYR A 50 1.91 3.15 -1.87
CA TYR A 50 3.37 2.99 -1.87
C TYR A 50 3.88 2.25 -0.63
N GLU A 51 5.02 1.59 -0.76
CA GLU A 51 5.70 0.84 0.30
C GLU A 51 7.23 0.81 0.10
N GLY A 52 7.92 0.22 1.09
CA GLY A 52 9.39 0.15 1.15
C GLY A 52 10.00 1.24 2.02
N GLU A 53 11.28 1.09 2.36
CA GLU A 53 12.00 2.00 3.28
C GLU A 53 12.01 3.48 2.82
N GLU A 54 11.92 3.69 1.51
CA GLU A 54 11.92 5.01 0.86
C GLU A 54 10.63 5.28 0.09
N CYS A 55 9.58 4.47 0.26
CA CYS A 55 8.28 4.62 -0.41
C CYS A 55 8.33 4.63 -1.95
N LYS A 56 9.33 3.95 -2.53
CA LYS A 56 9.55 3.88 -3.97
C LYS A 56 8.64 2.87 -4.67
N THR A 57 8.21 1.83 -3.97
CA THR A 57 7.56 0.67 -4.58
C THR A 57 6.05 0.83 -4.55
N GLN A 58 5.38 0.66 -5.69
CA GLN A 58 3.91 0.61 -5.72
C GLN A 58 3.41 -0.72 -5.14
N VAL A 59 2.54 -0.69 -4.14
CA VAL A 59 1.96 -1.87 -3.49
C VAL A 59 1.34 -2.82 -4.51
N ARG A 60 0.61 -2.28 -5.50
CA ARG A 60 -0.06 -3.08 -6.54
C ARG A 60 0.87 -3.94 -7.37
N SER A 61 2.15 -3.58 -7.49
CA SER A 61 3.14 -4.29 -8.32
C SER A 61 3.28 -5.76 -7.91
N LYS A 62 3.08 -6.07 -6.62
CA LYS A 62 3.08 -7.44 -6.09
C LYS A 62 1.98 -8.32 -6.69
N PHE A 63 0.92 -7.73 -7.22
CA PHE A 63 -0.23 -8.47 -7.76
C PHE A 63 -0.22 -8.55 -9.28
N ILE A 64 0.62 -7.78 -9.98
CA ILE A 64 0.60 -7.73 -11.45
C ILE A 64 1.25 -9.01 -12.01
N SER A 65 0.43 -9.90 -12.57
CA SER A 65 0.84 -11.15 -13.22
C SER A 65 -0.38 -11.81 -13.89
N THR A 66 -0.11 -12.86 -14.67
CA THR A 66 -1.11 -13.85 -15.05
C THR A 66 -1.12 -14.95 -13.99
N TYR A 67 -2.31 -15.46 -13.65
CA TYR A 67 -2.47 -16.48 -12.61
C TYR A 67 -3.23 -17.68 -13.14
N ASN A 68 -2.73 -18.87 -12.84
CA ASN A 68 -3.51 -20.10 -12.93
C ASN A 68 -4.45 -20.17 -11.72
N VAL A 69 -5.74 -20.29 -11.96
CA VAL A 69 -6.79 -20.29 -10.93
C VAL A 69 -7.35 -21.69 -10.76
N SER A 70 -7.39 -22.16 -9.51
CA SER A 70 -8.24 -23.26 -9.07
C SER A 70 -9.34 -22.67 -8.19
N GLU A 71 -10.60 -22.85 -8.59
CA GLU A 71 -11.77 -22.26 -7.95
C GLU A 71 -12.73 -23.32 -7.44
N SER A 72 -13.34 -23.06 -6.28
CA SER A 72 -14.37 -23.86 -5.65
C SER A 72 -15.58 -22.98 -5.34
N CYS A 73 -16.71 -23.33 -5.93
CA CYS A 73 -18.01 -22.69 -5.75
C CYS A 73 -19.07 -23.73 -5.34
N PRO A 74 -20.22 -23.31 -4.78
CA PRO A 74 -21.38 -24.19 -4.59
C PRO A 74 -21.85 -24.84 -5.90
N SER A 75 -21.70 -24.15 -7.03
CA SER A 75 -22.06 -24.62 -8.37
C SER A 75 -21.05 -25.62 -8.98
N GLY A 76 -19.84 -25.73 -8.44
CA GLY A 76 -18.81 -26.63 -8.95
C GLY A 76 -17.38 -26.16 -8.72
N ASN A 77 -16.44 -26.91 -9.27
CA ASN A 77 -15.03 -26.56 -9.26
C ASN A 77 -14.57 -26.22 -10.67
N PHE A 78 -13.79 -25.16 -10.80
CA PHE A 78 -13.39 -24.61 -12.09
C PHE A 78 -11.89 -24.34 -12.13
N SER A 79 -11.34 -24.30 -13.34
CA SER A 79 -9.95 -23.93 -13.56
C SER A 79 -9.82 -23.09 -14.82
N TYR A 80 -9.18 -21.93 -14.69
CA TYR A 80 -9.01 -20.94 -15.75
C TYR A 80 -7.82 -20.03 -15.43
N GLN A 81 -7.54 -19.06 -16.30
CA GLN A 81 -6.54 -18.03 -16.03
C GLN A 81 -7.19 -16.67 -15.84
N ILE A 82 -6.63 -15.88 -14.93
CA ILE A 82 -6.89 -14.45 -14.80
C ILE A 82 -5.62 -13.67 -15.07
N THR A 83 -5.76 -12.40 -15.42
CA THR A 83 -4.64 -11.48 -15.49
C THR A 83 -4.95 -10.26 -14.65
N ILE A 84 -4.05 -9.93 -13.73
CA ILE A 84 -4.13 -8.71 -12.94
C ILE A 84 -3.19 -7.69 -13.58
N SER A 85 -3.75 -6.57 -14.04
CA SER A 85 -3.02 -5.47 -14.69
C SER A 85 -3.20 -4.16 -13.94
N THR A 86 -2.32 -3.19 -14.20
CA THR A 86 -2.43 -1.85 -13.63
C THR A 86 -3.71 -1.15 -14.09
N SER A 87 -4.33 -0.36 -13.21
CA SER A 87 -5.39 0.57 -13.58
C SER A 87 -4.90 2.02 -13.57
N SER A 88 -5.42 2.85 -14.46
CA SER A 88 -5.16 4.30 -14.48
C SER A 88 -5.97 5.07 -13.45
N SER A 89 -6.94 4.44 -12.77
CA SER A 89 -7.81 5.10 -11.78
C SER A 89 -7.15 5.38 -10.43
N GLY A 90 -5.97 4.83 -10.18
CA GLY A 90 -5.19 5.09 -8.97
C GLY A 90 -3.96 4.20 -8.86
N VAL A 91 -2.97 4.63 -8.08
CA VAL A 91 -1.71 3.89 -7.90
C VAL A 91 -1.89 2.61 -7.09
N ASP A 92 -2.95 2.51 -6.29
CA ASP A 92 -3.37 1.32 -5.57
C ASP A 92 -4.34 0.45 -6.39
N ARG A 93 -4.77 0.89 -7.58
CA ARG A 93 -5.82 0.23 -8.37
C ARG A 93 -5.27 -0.73 -9.41
N VAL A 94 -5.99 -1.83 -9.58
CA VAL A 94 -5.74 -2.87 -10.58
C VAL A 94 -7.05 -3.27 -11.28
N LEU A 95 -6.91 -3.89 -12.45
CA LEU A 95 -7.98 -4.57 -13.18
C LEU A 95 -7.69 -6.06 -13.18
N ILE A 96 -8.69 -6.87 -12.84
CA ILE A 96 -8.59 -8.33 -12.88
C ILE A 96 -9.45 -8.82 -14.04
N SER A 97 -8.81 -9.29 -15.11
CA SER A 97 -9.46 -9.81 -16.30
C SER A 97 -9.85 -11.28 -16.14
N ASN A 98 -10.98 -11.66 -16.75
CA ASN A 98 -11.56 -13.00 -16.69
C ASN A 98 -11.91 -13.46 -15.26
N PHE A 99 -12.34 -12.54 -14.40
CA PHE A 99 -12.67 -12.85 -13.01
C PHE A 99 -13.87 -13.81 -12.93
N GLY A 100 -13.75 -14.89 -12.15
CA GLY A 100 -14.73 -15.99 -12.13
C GLY A 100 -14.83 -16.81 -13.41
N GLY A 101 -13.93 -16.62 -14.39
CA GLY A 101 -13.96 -17.35 -15.66
C GLY A 101 -15.02 -16.87 -16.67
N TYR A 102 -15.67 -15.72 -16.42
CA TYR A 102 -16.75 -15.21 -17.26
C TYR A 102 -16.32 -14.30 -18.42
N GLY A 103 -15.01 -14.13 -18.65
CA GLY A 103 -14.47 -13.20 -19.64
C GLY A 103 -14.58 -11.71 -19.27
N ALA A 104 -15.16 -11.40 -18.10
CA ALA A 104 -15.35 -10.05 -17.61
C ALA A 104 -14.17 -9.54 -16.78
N ALA A 105 -13.99 -8.22 -16.73
CA ALA A 105 -12.98 -7.57 -15.90
C ALA A 105 -13.63 -6.90 -14.67
N VAL A 106 -13.00 -7.02 -13.51
CA VAL A 106 -13.41 -6.33 -12.28
C VAL A 106 -12.32 -5.36 -11.83
N ASN A 107 -12.72 -4.23 -11.24
CA ASN A 107 -11.81 -3.31 -10.56
C ASN A 107 -11.45 -3.85 -9.18
N ALA A 108 -10.21 -3.64 -8.75
CA ALA A 108 -9.76 -3.94 -7.39
C ALA A 108 -8.75 -2.91 -6.87
N SER A 109 -8.53 -2.92 -5.55
CA SER A 109 -7.52 -2.09 -4.87
C SER A 109 -6.59 -2.95 -4.03
N ALA A 110 -5.30 -2.62 -4.06
CA ALA A 110 -4.23 -3.28 -3.32
C ALA A 110 -3.81 -2.45 -2.10
N SER A 111 -3.69 -3.10 -0.94
CA SER A 111 -3.19 -2.48 0.30
C SER A 111 -2.34 -3.50 1.07
N GLY A 112 -1.04 -3.23 1.21
CA GLY A 112 -0.11 -4.23 1.74
C GLY A 112 -0.19 -5.53 0.91
N SER A 113 -0.50 -6.65 1.55
CA SER A 113 -0.71 -7.94 0.88
C SER A 113 -2.18 -8.26 0.58
N GLN A 114 -3.10 -7.34 0.90
CA GLN A 114 -4.53 -7.49 0.65
C GLN A 114 -4.90 -6.96 -0.73
N LEU A 115 -5.83 -7.67 -1.38
CA LEU A 115 -6.52 -7.24 -2.58
C LEU A 115 -8.02 -7.18 -2.29
N SER A 116 -8.69 -6.09 -2.63
CA SER A 116 -10.11 -5.90 -2.39
C SER A 116 -10.85 -5.62 -3.69
N VAL A 117 -11.88 -6.42 -3.98
CA VAL A 117 -12.81 -6.23 -5.08
C VAL A 117 -14.05 -5.56 -4.48
N PRO A 118 -14.26 -4.25 -4.67
CA PRO A 118 -15.45 -3.59 -4.15
C PRO A 118 -16.70 -4.12 -4.85
N ASN A 119 -17.85 -3.96 -4.18
CA ASN A 119 -19.15 -4.23 -4.78
C ASN A 119 -19.33 -3.39 -6.05
N GLN A 120 -19.38 -4.06 -7.19
CA GLN A 120 -19.51 -3.43 -8.50
C GLN A 120 -20.35 -4.30 -9.43
N GLN A 121 -21.07 -3.64 -10.34
CA GLN A 121 -21.80 -4.32 -11.41
C GLN A 121 -20.95 -4.38 -12.66
N VAL A 122 -20.96 -5.52 -13.32
CA VAL A 122 -20.26 -5.78 -14.57
C VAL A 122 -21.23 -6.44 -15.54
N ASP A 123 -21.21 -5.97 -16.79
CA ASP A 123 -21.97 -6.61 -17.86
C ASP A 123 -21.25 -7.87 -18.34
N ILE A 124 -21.98 -8.99 -18.35
CA ILE A 124 -21.54 -10.26 -18.90
C ILE A 124 -22.54 -10.62 -20.00
N ASN A 125 -22.16 -10.36 -21.25
CA ASN A 125 -22.96 -10.67 -22.43
C ASN A 125 -24.39 -10.09 -22.36
N GLY A 126 -24.53 -8.84 -21.92
CA GLY A 126 -25.82 -8.16 -21.78
C GLY A 126 -26.57 -8.46 -20.48
N ASN A 127 -25.99 -9.24 -19.56
CA ASN A 127 -26.55 -9.50 -18.24
C ASN A 127 -25.70 -8.83 -17.15
N SER A 128 -26.33 -8.09 -16.26
CA SER A 128 -25.64 -7.50 -15.11
C SER A 128 -25.35 -8.55 -14.05
N ALA A 129 -24.07 -8.73 -13.73
CA ALA A 129 -23.60 -9.47 -12.56
C ALA A 129 -22.95 -8.52 -11.56
N THR A 130 -23.11 -8.79 -10.27
CA THR A 130 -22.50 -8.03 -9.19
C THR A 130 -21.37 -8.83 -8.58
N PHE A 131 -20.16 -8.27 -8.54
CA PHE A 131 -19.00 -8.89 -7.90
C PHE A 131 -18.57 -8.11 -6.67
N SER A 132 -18.15 -8.82 -5.64
CA SER A 132 -17.43 -8.27 -4.49
C SER A 132 -16.54 -9.34 -3.88
N GLY A 133 -15.45 -8.98 -3.22
CA GLY A 133 -14.57 -9.97 -2.63
C GLY A 133 -13.29 -9.39 -2.05
N SER A 134 -12.47 -10.26 -1.49
CA SER A 134 -11.17 -9.90 -0.98
C SER A 134 -10.22 -11.09 -1.05
N GLY A 135 -8.93 -10.80 -1.00
CA GLY A 135 -7.91 -11.83 -1.00
C GLY A 135 -6.61 -11.38 -0.35
N GLN A 136 -5.75 -12.37 -0.13
CA GLN A 136 -4.45 -12.20 0.50
C GLN A 136 -3.37 -12.87 -0.34
N LEU A 137 -2.31 -12.12 -0.61
CA LEU A 137 -1.13 -12.61 -1.30
C LEU A 137 -0.10 -13.12 -0.30
N SER A 138 0.32 -14.37 -0.47
CA SER A 138 1.45 -14.96 0.24
C SER A 138 2.41 -15.59 -0.77
N GLY A 139 3.58 -14.96 -0.96
CA GLY A 139 4.52 -15.34 -2.01
C GLY A 139 3.89 -15.22 -3.41
N ASN A 140 3.78 -16.35 -4.11
CA ASN A 140 3.19 -16.44 -5.45
C ASN A 140 1.72 -16.88 -5.45
N ILE A 141 1.14 -17.11 -4.28
CA ILE A 141 -0.24 -17.59 -4.14
C ILE A 141 -1.11 -16.45 -3.62
N LEU A 142 -2.08 -16.04 -4.44
CA LEU A 142 -3.16 -15.15 -4.04
C LEU A 142 -4.41 -16.00 -3.76
N THR A 143 -4.84 -16.04 -2.52
CA THR A 143 -6.10 -16.71 -2.14
C THR A 143 -7.17 -15.65 -2.03
N MET A 144 -8.27 -15.81 -2.77
CA MET A 144 -9.41 -14.90 -2.73
C MET A 144 -10.70 -15.62 -2.34
N THR A 145 -11.58 -14.89 -1.68
CA THR A 145 -13.00 -15.23 -1.53
C THR A 145 -13.81 -14.11 -2.16
N TYR A 146 -14.75 -14.44 -3.03
CA TYR A 146 -15.61 -13.46 -3.66
C TYR A 146 -17.03 -13.97 -3.78
N THR A 147 -17.96 -13.04 -3.93
CA THR A 147 -19.37 -13.30 -4.17
C THR A 147 -19.72 -12.76 -5.54
N ILE A 148 -20.43 -13.58 -6.33
CA ILE A 148 -21.11 -13.17 -7.55
C ILE A 148 -22.62 -13.22 -7.31
N GLY A 149 -23.33 -12.19 -7.77
CA GLY A 149 -24.79 -12.12 -7.72
C GLY A 149 -25.39 -11.73 -9.06
N GLY A 150 -26.57 -12.26 -9.38
CA GLY A 150 -27.29 -11.96 -10.63
C GLY A 150 -28.62 -12.72 -10.71
N GLY A 151 -29.59 -12.19 -11.44
CA GLY A 151 -30.84 -12.91 -11.74
C GLY A 151 -31.68 -13.38 -10.53
N GLY A 152 -31.50 -12.77 -9.35
CA GLY A 152 -32.22 -13.14 -8.12
C GLY A 152 -31.48 -14.09 -7.16
N GLY A 153 -30.24 -14.48 -7.47
CA GLY A 153 -29.40 -15.30 -6.60
C GLY A 153 -27.99 -14.75 -6.41
N SER A 154 -27.26 -15.36 -5.48
CA SER A 154 -25.82 -15.14 -5.30
C SER A 154 -25.13 -16.40 -4.83
N GLU A 155 -23.84 -16.51 -5.13
CA GLU A 155 -22.98 -17.55 -4.59
C GLU A 155 -21.63 -16.98 -4.19
N THR A 156 -20.98 -17.62 -3.22
CA THR A 156 -19.66 -17.27 -2.73
C THR A 156 -18.69 -18.37 -3.09
N CYS A 157 -17.63 -17.99 -3.78
CA CYS A 157 -16.59 -18.87 -4.26
C CYS A 157 -15.25 -18.56 -3.59
N THR A 158 -14.41 -19.57 -3.47
CA THR A 158 -13.00 -19.42 -3.08
C THR A 158 -12.11 -19.76 -4.26
N MET A 159 -11.07 -18.97 -4.49
CA MET A 159 -10.10 -19.21 -5.57
C MET A 159 -8.67 -19.15 -5.05
N THR A 160 -7.85 -20.09 -5.50
CA THR A 160 -6.40 -20.10 -5.30
C THR A 160 -5.75 -19.75 -6.63
N CYS A 161 -5.14 -18.57 -6.69
CA CYS A 161 -4.50 -18.01 -7.87
C CYS A 161 -2.98 -18.17 -7.72
N THR A 162 -2.34 -18.95 -8.58
CA THR A 162 -0.88 -19.13 -8.58
C THR A 162 -0.25 -18.33 -9.72
N LYS A 163 0.69 -17.43 -9.41
CA LYS A 163 1.41 -16.65 -10.42
C LYS A 163 2.12 -17.56 -11.43
N VAL A 164 2.10 -17.12 -12.69
CA VAL A 164 2.88 -17.69 -13.81
C VAL A 164 4.22 -16.98 -13.93
#